data_AF-F5Y9W6-F1
#
_entry.id   AF-F5Y9W6-F1
#
_cell.length_a   1.000
_cell.length_b   1.000
_cell.length_c   1.000
_cell.angle_alpha   90.00
_cell.angle_beta   90.00
_cell.angle_gamma   90.00
#
_symmetry.space_group_name_H-M   'P 1'
#
loop_
_entity.id
_entity.type
_entity.pdbx_description
1 polymer ?
#
loop_
_entity_poly.entity_id
_entity_poly.type
_entity_poly.pdbx_seq_one_letter_code
_entity_poly.pdbx_strand_id
1 'polypeptide(L)'
;MKRLLFFAAVLLVLWAPLWGDDGGYTSSTDLSVTITSIPEAKIGLSRNFAFPFLRGEGMLTQGNNISATLTAELSPISLNGVAEIVWTPVAFFQLVTGGRIGSGWNITLGDEIIGIGKNVYNADGTTRVEGSAFGGLLWNVKGGAVLQFDTAALWPGDWHHIVFHSYHEINYAAYTAAKNNDSWYFENDSGENRNGFNYYGNYLLGYQMPLFLDMVGILAEENQNIYNAAGGEFWGDDLSRWTLSALLNFKITDRMGITLLVQSRTMRNFTPSTKDNEFYQDRQIVDSSQRRLEFFRVAATMKFKLR
;
A
#
# COMPACT_ATOMS: atom_id res chain seq x y z
N MET A 1 -2.64 21.83 -18.70
CA MET A 1 -3.46 21.72 -17.47
C MET A 1 -3.09 20.54 -16.58
N LYS A 2 -3.04 19.28 -17.06
CA LYS A 2 -2.74 18.09 -16.22
C LYS A 2 -1.39 18.13 -15.49
N ARG A 3 -0.32 18.61 -16.16
CA ARG A 3 1.01 18.79 -15.55
C ARG A 3 1.03 19.85 -14.42
N LEU A 4 0.16 20.88 -14.49
CA LEU A 4 0.13 22.00 -13.53
C LEU A 4 -0.55 21.61 -12.20
N LEU A 5 -1.64 20.84 -12.28
CA LEU A 5 -2.34 20.30 -11.10
C LEU A 5 -1.44 19.35 -10.28
N PHE A 6 -0.56 18.62 -10.96
CA PHE A 6 0.36 17.67 -10.34
C PHE A 6 1.50 18.35 -9.58
N PHE A 7 2.12 19.38 -10.18
CA PHE A 7 3.08 20.22 -9.46
C PHE A 7 2.44 20.95 -8.28
N ALA A 8 1.17 21.36 -8.39
CA ALA A 8 0.45 22.00 -7.28
C ALA A 8 0.21 21.06 -6.08
N ALA A 9 -0.06 19.77 -6.31
CA ALA A 9 -0.22 18.78 -5.24
C ALA A 9 1.10 18.49 -4.50
N VAL A 10 2.21 18.37 -5.22
CA VAL A 10 3.56 18.21 -4.62
C VAL A 10 4.00 19.48 -3.91
N LEU A 11 3.72 20.65 -4.49
CA LEU A 11 3.96 21.94 -3.85
C LEU A 11 3.12 22.10 -2.58
N LEU A 12 1.89 21.61 -2.52
CA LEU A 12 1.04 21.62 -1.31
C LEU A 12 1.63 20.79 -0.17
N VAL A 13 2.28 19.66 -0.44
CA VAL A 13 3.02 18.88 0.57
C VAL A 13 4.24 19.65 1.08
N LEU A 14 4.91 20.41 0.19
CA LEU A 14 6.06 21.25 0.53
C LEU A 14 5.67 22.61 1.15
N TRP A 15 4.43 23.09 0.93
CA TRP A 15 3.92 24.39 1.37
C TRP A 15 2.99 24.31 2.58
N ALA A 16 2.62 23.11 3.05
CA ALA A 16 1.87 22.96 4.30
C ALA A 16 2.68 23.63 5.43
N PRO A 17 2.18 24.74 6.01
CA PRO A 17 3.01 25.77 6.59
C PRO A 17 3.94 25.29 7.72
N LEU A 18 5.15 25.87 7.73
CA LEU A 18 6.17 25.92 8.79
C LEU A 18 5.67 26.63 10.09
N TRP A 19 4.40 26.49 10.44
CA TRP A 19 3.76 27.30 11.49
C TRP A 19 3.72 26.53 12.82
N GLY A 20 4.02 27.26 13.89
CA GLY A 20 4.51 26.80 15.19
C GLY A 20 3.55 25.98 16.06
N ASP A 21 4.14 25.39 17.09
CA ASP A 21 3.60 24.48 18.09
C ASP A 21 2.65 25.14 19.13
N ASP A 22 1.77 26.06 18.73
CA ASP A 22 0.91 26.78 19.69
C ASP A 22 -0.55 26.26 19.74
N GLY A 23 -0.86 25.15 19.03
CA GLY A 23 -2.24 24.72 18.76
C GLY A 23 -2.72 23.41 19.39
N GLY A 24 -2.08 22.87 20.44
CA GLY A 24 -2.54 21.64 21.13
C GLY A 24 -2.58 20.37 20.28
N TYR A 25 -2.05 20.41 19.05
CA TYR A 25 -1.89 19.28 18.15
C TYR A 25 -0.42 18.84 18.10
N THR A 26 -0.16 17.58 17.77
CA THR A 26 1.19 17.11 17.49
C THR A 26 1.43 17.09 15.99
N SER A 27 2.65 17.42 15.56
CA SER A 27 3.05 17.30 14.16
C SER A 27 4.41 16.66 14.02
N SER A 28 4.61 15.88 12.96
CA SER A 28 5.92 15.33 12.62
C SER A 28 6.14 15.31 11.12
N THR A 29 7.41 15.34 10.74
CA THR A 29 7.81 15.09 9.35
C THR A 29 8.73 13.89 9.30
N ASP A 30 8.42 12.94 8.44
CA ASP A 30 9.19 11.72 8.22
C ASP A 30 9.68 11.63 6.78
N LEU A 31 10.92 11.19 6.60
CA LEU A 31 11.47 10.72 5.34
C LEU A 31 11.52 9.20 5.37
N SER A 32 11.03 8.54 4.33
CA SER A 32 11.17 7.11 4.13
C SER A 32 11.93 6.79 2.85
N VAL A 33 12.72 5.72 2.90
CA VAL A 33 13.39 5.14 1.74
C VAL A 33 13.13 3.64 1.75
N THR A 34 12.50 3.14 0.70
CA THR A 34 12.23 1.72 0.50
C THR A 34 13.03 1.21 -0.68
N ILE A 35 13.68 0.07 -0.50
CA ILE A 35 14.35 -0.69 -1.55
C ILE A 35 13.93 -2.15 -1.43
N THR A 36 13.91 -2.87 -2.55
CA THR A 36 13.58 -4.31 -2.52
C THR A 36 14.57 -5.14 -3.33
N SER A 37 14.51 -6.47 -3.16
CA SER A 37 15.34 -7.42 -3.93
C SER A 37 14.89 -7.55 -5.39
N ILE A 38 13.64 -7.18 -5.70
CA ILE A 38 13.22 -6.88 -7.07
C ILE A 38 13.51 -5.39 -7.34
N PRO A 39 13.78 -4.96 -8.59
CA PRO A 39 14.11 -3.56 -8.89
C PRO A 39 12.97 -2.56 -8.60
N GLU A 40 12.78 -2.24 -7.32
CA GLU A 40 11.82 -1.28 -6.79
C GLU A 40 12.52 -0.39 -5.76
N ALA A 41 12.39 0.92 -5.95
CA ALA A 41 12.90 1.92 -5.04
C ALA A 41 11.88 3.05 -4.91
N LYS A 42 11.66 3.53 -3.68
CA LYS A 42 10.71 4.60 -3.39
C LYS A 42 11.24 5.49 -2.28
N ILE A 43 11.04 6.79 -2.43
CA ILE A 43 11.30 7.79 -1.40
C ILE A 43 9.96 8.42 -1.03
N GLY A 44 9.64 8.45 0.26
CA GLY A 44 8.43 9.08 0.78
C GLY A 44 8.77 10.26 1.68
N LEU A 45 8.05 11.37 1.54
CA LEU A 45 8.04 12.46 2.51
C LEU A 45 6.64 12.55 3.09
N SER A 46 6.51 12.28 4.39
CA SER A 46 5.23 12.28 5.10
C SER A 46 5.18 13.41 6.12
N ARG A 47 4.05 14.11 6.16
CA ARG A 47 3.69 15.05 7.21
C ARG A 47 2.50 14.50 7.97
N ASN A 48 2.67 14.31 9.27
CA ASN A 48 1.62 13.78 10.15
C ASN A 48 1.13 14.91 11.07
N PHE A 49 -0.17 14.95 11.28
CA PHE A 49 -0.84 15.82 12.23
C PHE A 49 -1.73 14.95 13.11
N ALA A 50 -1.76 15.17 14.42
CA ALA A 50 -2.71 14.50 15.30
C ALA A 50 -3.35 15.50 16.27
N PHE A 51 -4.67 15.46 16.30
CA PHE A 51 -5.51 16.36 17.09
C PHE A 51 -6.22 15.54 18.17
N PRO A 52 -6.13 15.94 19.46
CA PRO A 52 -6.99 15.39 20.50
C PRO A 52 -8.46 15.49 20.09
N PHE A 53 -9.21 14.40 20.17
CA PHE A 53 -10.63 14.40 19.80
C PHE A 53 -11.39 13.40 20.68
N LEU A 54 -12.46 13.85 21.35
CA LEU A 54 -13.28 13.02 22.25
C LEU A 54 -12.44 12.22 23.27
N ARG A 55 -11.44 12.86 23.90
CA ARG A 55 -10.63 12.23 24.95
C ARG A 55 -11.40 12.17 26.25
N GLY A 56 -11.52 10.98 26.81
CA GLY A 56 -12.00 10.75 28.17
C GLY A 56 -10.84 10.48 29.13
N GLU A 57 -11.16 10.32 30.42
CA GLU A 57 -10.16 10.00 31.46
C GLU A 57 -9.85 8.49 31.55
N GLY A 58 -10.68 7.64 30.92
CA GLY A 58 -10.52 6.19 30.99
C GLY A 58 -9.43 5.65 30.05
N MET A 59 -8.84 4.51 30.42
CA MET A 59 -7.76 3.82 29.68
C MET A 59 -8.07 3.62 28.18
N LEU A 60 -9.33 3.39 27.84
CA LEU A 60 -9.77 3.15 26.46
C LEU A 60 -9.93 4.42 25.61
N THR A 61 -10.04 5.60 26.24
CA THR A 61 -10.43 6.86 25.56
C THR A 61 -9.44 8.01 25.76
N GLN A 62 -8.48 7.87 26.69
CA GLN A 62 -7.43 8.86 26.93
C GLN A 62 -6.57 9.16 25.71
N GLY A 63 -6.41 8.17 24.82
CA GLY A 63 -5.62 8.27 23.59
C GLY A 63 -6.40 8.76 22.37
N ASN A 64 -7.70 9.03 22.50
CA ASN A 64 -8.55 9.33 21.35
C ASN A 64 -8.06 10.55 20.58
N ASN A 65 -8.07 10.44 19.25
CA ASN A 65 -7.58 11.46 18.36
C ASN A 65 -8.16 11.32 16.96
N ILE A 66 -8.00 12.38 16.18
CA ILE A 66 -8.05 12.33 14.73
C ILE A 66 -6.65 12.69 14.24
N SER A 67 -6.07 11.84 13.40
CA SER A 67 -4.82 12.13 12.72
C SER A 67 -5.04 12.29 11.21
N ALA A 68 -4.18 13.10 10.60
CA ALA A 68 -4.12 13.30 9.17
C ALA A 68 -2.68 13.18 8.70
N THR A 69 -2.49 12.42 7.62
CA THR A 69 -1.17 12.19 7.02
C THR A 69 -1.21 12.60 5.56
N LEU A 70 -0.25 13.43 5.16
CA LEU A 70 0.00 13.79 3.77
C LEU A 70 1.36 13.24 3.36
N THR A 71 1.39 12.44 2.30
CA THR A 71 2.63 11.82 1.82
C THR A 71 2.85 12.15 0.35
N ALA A 72 4.05 12.59 0.00
CA ALA A 72 4.54 12.60 -1.37
C ALA A 72 5.50 11.43 -1.58
N GLU A 73 5.29 10.60 -2.60
CA GLU A 73 6.17 9.47 -2.91
C GLU A 73 6.77 9.62 -4.30
N LEU A 74 8.08 9.42 -4.42
CA LEU A 74 8.82 9.42 -5.67
C LEU A 74 9.47 8.05 -5.89
N SER A 75 9.31 7.50 -7.09
CA SER A 75 10.08 6.37 -7.59
C SER A 75 10.83 6.78 -8.87
N PRO A 76 11.71 5.92 -9.42
CA PRO A 76 12.34 6.18 -10.71
C PRO A 76 11.36 6.37 -11.89
N ILE A 77 10.11 5.92 -11.76
CA ILE A 77 9.09 5.87 -12.83
C ILE A 77 7.75 6.49 -12.45
N SER A 78 7.60 7.02 -11.24
CA SER A 78 6.31 7.52 -10.75
C SER A 78 6.47 8.61 -9.69
N LEU A 79 5.42 9.41 -9.55
CA LEU A 79 5.25 10.34 -8.46
C LEU A 79 3.80 10.30 -7.97
N ASN A 80 3.62 10.29 -6.66
CA ASN A 80 2.35 10.11 -5.99
C ASN A 80 2.14 11.13 -4.88
N GLY A 81 0.88 11.51 -4.67
CA GLY A 81 0.39 12.14 -3.44
C GLY A 81 -0.63 11.24 -2.76
N VAL A 82 -0.51 11.07 -1.45
CA VAL A 82 -1.44 10.29 -0.62
C VAL A 82 -1.91 11.18 0.51
N ALA A 83 -3.22 11.14 0.78
CA ALA A 83 -3.82 11.77 1.94
C ALA A 83 -4.63 10.72 2.71
N GLU A 84 -4.43 10.66 4.02
CA GLU A 84 -5.12 9.73 4.90
C GLU A 84 -5.59 10.46 6.16
N ILE A 85 -6.77 10.09 6.65
CA ILE A 85 -7.32 10.53 7.93
C ILE A 85 -7.64 9.27 8.72
N VAL A 86 -7.16 9.21 9.96
CA VAL A 86 -7.43 8.12 10.90
C VAL A 86 -8.16 8.69 12.11
N TRP A 87 -9.36 8.19 12.38
CA TRP A 87 -10.09 8.48 13.59
C TRP A 87 -9.95 7.32 14.57
N THR A 88 -9.41 7.60 15.75
CA THR A 88 -9.29 6.63 16.85
C THR A 88 -10.30 6.99 17.94
N PRO A 89 -11.54 6.47 17.89
CA PRO A 89 -12.56 6.70 18.92
C PRO A 89 -12.34 5.88 20.20
N VAL A 90 -11.56 4.81 20.13
CA VAL A 90 -11.23 3.94 21.27
C VAL A 90 -9.91 3.22 20.99
N ALA A 91 -9.13 2.90 22.01
CA ALA A 91 -7.75 2.40 21.89
C ALA A 91 -7.56 1.18 20.97
N PHE A 92 -8.58 0.31 20.84
CA PHE A 92 -8.51 -0.92 20.04
C PHE A 92 -9.12 -0.79 18.64
N PHE A 93 -9.71 0.35 18.27
CA PHE A 93 -10.43 0.51 17.01
C PHE A 93 -10.13 1.83 16.33
N GLN A 94 -9.91 1.78 15.01
CA GLN A 94 -9.72 2.97 14.19
C GLN A 94 -10.59 2.90 12.93
N LEU A 95 -11.01 4.07 12.46
CA LEU A 95 -11.61 4.27 11.16
C LEU A 95 -10.63 5.03 10.27
N VAL A 96 -10.41 4.51 9.07
CA VAL A 96 -9.44 5.04 8.11
C VAL A 96 -10.17 5.48 6.87
N THR A 97 -9.87 6.67 6.38
CA THR A 97 -10.30 7.14 5.06
C THR A 97 -9.13 7.80 4.37
N GLY A 98 -9.04 7.67 3.06
CA GLY A 98 -7.95 8.29 2.34
C GLY A 98 -8.07 8.16 0.84
N GLY A 99 -7.04 8.63 0.15
CA GLY A 99 -6.91 8.50 -1.28
C GLY A 99 -5.50 8.79 -1.74
N ARG A 100 -5.22 8.32 -2.94
CA ARG A 100 -3.96 8.47 -3.65
C ARG A 100 -4.26 9.09 -5.00
N ILE A 101 -3.38 9.96 -5.45
CA ILE A 101 -3.31 10.41 -6.83
C ILE A 101 -1.87 10.23 -7.30
N GLY A 102 -1.70 9.65 -8.47
CA GLY A 102 -0.38 9.27 -8.97
C GLY A 102 -0.31 9.32 -10.48
N SER A 103 0.90 9.45 -10.99
CA SER A 103 1.20 9.31 -12.41
C SER A 103 2.65 8.88 -12.58
N GLY A 104 3.01 8.50 -13.80
CA GLY A 104 4.33 7.96 -14.07
C GLY A 104 4.80 8.16 -15.50
N TRP A 105 6.00 7.67 -15.74
CA TRP A 105 6.66 7.68 -17.04
C TRP A 105 7.41 6.36 -17.21
N ASN A 106 7.47 5.90 -18.45
CA ASN A 106 8.22 4.68 -18.77
C ASN A 106 9.68 5.03 -19.00
N ILE A 107 10.57 4.12 -18.62
CA ILE A 107 12.01 4.20 -18.89
C ILE A 107 12.46 2.91 -19.56
N THR A 108 13.51 2.97 -20.37
CA THR A 108 14.11 1.78 -21.00
C THR A 108 15.50 1.57 -20.43
N LEU A 109 15.70 0.45 -19.73
CA LEU A 109 16.97 0.05 -19.12
C LEU A 109 17.19 -1.44 -19.40
N GLY A 110 17.55 -1.74 -20.66
CA GLY A 110 17.48 -3.12 -21.19
C GLY A 110 16.07 -3.44 -21.63
N ASP A 111 15.17 -3.66 -20.66
CA ASP A 111 13.74 -3.85 -20.87
C ASP A 111 12.96 -2.54 -20.59
N GLU A 112 11.71 -2.47 -21.06
CA GLU A 112 10.81 -1.37 -20.73
C GLU A 112 10.31 -1.52 -19.28
N ILE A 113 10.52 -0.49 -18.47
CA ILE A 113 10.01 -0.38 -17.11
C ILE A 113 8.85 0.62 -17.13
N ILE A 114 7.66 0.13 -16.80
CA ILE A 114 6.41 0.84 -17.06
C ILE A 114 5.98 1.65 -15.84
N GLY A 115 5.97 2.97 -15.95
CA GLY A 115 5.46 3.83 -14.87
C GLY A 115 3.94 3.85 -14.80
N ILE A 116 3.28 4.07 -15.94
CA ILE A 116 1.81 4.03 -16.09
C ILE A 116 1.44 3.83 -17.57
N GLY A 117 0.42 3.02 -17.85
CA GLY A 117 -0.05 2.82 -19.22
C GLY A 117 -1.19 1.81 -19.30
N LYS A 118 -1.96 1.81 -20.39
CA LYS A 118 -2.92 0.74 -20.66
C LYS A 118 -2.17 -0.51 -21.09
N ASN A 119 -2.62 -1.66 -20.61
CA ASN A 119 -2.22 -2.97 -21.10
C ASN A 119 -3.20 -3.38 -22.22
N VAL A 120 -2.77 -3.31 -23.47
CA VAL A 120 -3.61 -3.56 -24.64
C VAL A 120 -3.29 -4.93 -25.23
N TYR A 121 -4.32 -5.74 -25.40
CA TYR A 121 -4.26 -7.01 -26.11
C TYR A 121 -4.14 -6.81 -27.62
N ASN A 122 -3.21 -7.53 -28.24
CA ASN A 122 -3.09 -7.62 -29.70
C ASN A 122 -3.72 -8.92 -30.21
N ALA A 123 -4.20 -8.89 -31.46
CA ALA A 123 -4.87 -10.05 -32.07
C ALA A 123 -3.95 -11.28 -32.28
N ASP A 124 -2.63 -11.10 -32.18
CA ASP A 124 -1.63 -12.17 -32.23
C ASP A 124 -1.35 -12.81 -30.86
N GLY A 125 -2.10 -12.43 -29.82
CA GLY A 125 -1.96 -12.96 -28.46
C GLY A 125 -0.92 -12.23 -27.60
N THR A 126 -0.25 -11.22 -28.14
CA THR A 126 0.75 -10.43 -27.42
C THR A 126 0.14 -9.25 -26.68
N THR A 127 0.89 -8.64 -25.78
CA THR A 127 0.50 -7.43 -25.06
C THR A 127 1.36 -6.24 -25.48
N ARG A 128 0.76 -5.05 -25.49
CA ARG A 128 1.51 -3.80 -25.66
C ARG A 128 1.08 -2.77 -24.63
N VAL A 129 2.03 -1.95 -24.21
CA VAL A 129 1.75 -0.81 -23.34
C VAL A 129 1.37 0.39 -24.18
N GLU A 130 0.22 0.97 -23.91
CA GLU A 130 -0.21 2.23 -24.52
C GLU A 130 -0.22 3.35 -23.48
N GLY A 131 0.72 4.27 -23.60
CA GLY A 131 0.82 5.42 -22.71
C GLY A 131 1.97 6.34 -23.12
N SER A 132 1.88 7.59 -22.68
CA SER A 132 2.98 8.53 -22.70
C SER A 132 3.36 8.90 -21.27
N ALA A 133 4.53 9.50 -21.05
CA ALA A 133 4.87 10.11 -19.76
C ALA A 133 3.73 11.03 -19.28
N PHE A 134 3.22 10.77 -18.09
CA PHE A 134 2.07 11.45 -17.49
C PHE A 134 0.79 11.40 -18.35
N GLY A 135 0.60 10.32 -19.13
CA GLY A 135 -0.50 10.12 -20.07
C GLY A 135 -1.89 10.05 -19.42
N GLY A 136 -1.95 9.87 -18.10
CA GLY A 136 -3.14 10.00 -17.28
C GLY A 136 -2.78 9.96 -15.79
N LEU A 137 -3.81 9.99 -14.96
CA LEU A 137 -3.69 9.88 -13.51
C LEU A 137 -4.26 8.55 -13.04
N LEU A 138 -3.52 7.86 -12.19
CA LEU A 138 -4.08 6.92 -11.23
C LEU A 138 -4.72 7.74 -10.12
N TRP A 139 -5.92 7.38 -9.71
CA TRP A 139 -6.47 7.83 -8.44
C TRP A 139 -7.14 6.67 -7.72
N ASN A 140 -7.11 6.72 -6.39
CA ASN A 140 -7.94 5.85 -5.58
C ASN A 140 -8.57 6.62 -4.41
N VAL A 141 -9.68 6.09 -3.92
CA VAL A 141 -10.31 6.48 -2.67
C VAL A 141 -10.60 5.24 -1.87
N LYS A 142 -10.40 5.32 -0.56
CA LYS A 142 -10.49 4.17 0.34
C LYS A 142 -11.19 4.52 1.64
N GLY A 143 -11.88 3.52 2.17
CA GLY A 143 -12.44 3.51 3.51
C GLY A 143 -12.15 2.16 4.17
N GLY A 144 -11.73 2.19 5.42
CA GLY A 144 -11.33 0.99 6.14
C GLY A 144 -11.45 1.13 7.65
N ALA A 145 -11.16 0.03 8.33
CA ALA A 145 -11.19 -0.05 9.78
C ALA A 145 -10.07 -0.93 10.31
N VAL A 146 -9.57 -0.59 11.49
CA VAL A 146 -8.54 -1.33 12.23
C VAL A 146 -9.14 -1.88 13.50
N LEU A 147 -8.83 -3.14 13.81
CA LEU A 147 -8.91 -3.71 15.14
C LEU A 147 -7.50 -4.02 15.63
N GLN A 148 -7.13 -3.51 16.81
CA GLN A 148 -5.79 -3.66 17.35
C GLN A 148 -5.81 -3.98 18.83
N PHE A 149 -4.84 -4.76 19.28
CA PHE A 149 -4.70 -5.12 20.68
C PHE A 149 -3.24 -5.37 21.04
N ASP A 150 -2.87 -5.01 22.27
CA ASP A 150 -1.56 -5.26 22.85
C ASP A 150 -1.76 -5.88 24.23
N THR A 151 -1.15 -7.05 24.48
CA THR A 151 -1.24 -7.74 25.78
C THR A 151 -0.70 -6.91 26.94
N ALA A 152 0.18 -5.94 26.70
CA ALA A 152 0.69 -5.05 27.74
C ALA A 152 -0.39 -4.14 28.34
N ALA A 153 -1.52 -3.96 27.64
CA ALA A 153 -2.69 -3.26 28.19
C ALA A 153 -3.35 -4.03 29.35
N LEU A 154 -3.20 -5.35 29.41
CA LEU A 154 -3.69 -6.20 30.51
C LEU A 154 -2.59 -6.52 31.51
N TRP A 155 -1.37 -6.78 31.01
CA TRP A 155 -0.21 -7.08 31.84
C TRP A 155 0.93 -6.11 31.53
N PRO A 156 1.00 -4.97 32.23
CA PRO A 156 2.04 -3.97 31.99
C PRO A 156 3.45 -4.56 32.16
N GLY A 157 4.35 -4.19 31.27
CA GLY A 157 5.77 -4.58 31.31
C GLY A 157 6.41 -4.55 29.93
N ASP A 158 7.69 -4.19 29.87
CA ASP A 158 8.41 -3.93 28.61
C ASP A 158 8.54 -5.18 27.69
N TRP A 159 8.31 -6.38 28.22
CA TRP A 159 8.38 -7.65 27.50
C TRP A 159 7.00 -8.29 27.24
N HIS A 160 5.91 -7.65 27.65
CA HIS A 160 4.56 -8.23 27.58
C HIS A 160 3.79 -7.77 26.33
N HIS A 161 4.49 -7.41 25.26
CA HIS A 161 3.88 -6.83 24.07
C HIS A 161 3.70 -7.85 22.94
N ILE A 162 2.63 -8.64 23.01
CA ILE A 162 2.11 -9.38 21.86
C ILE A 162 1.06 -8.47 21.20
N VAL A 163 1.39 -8.01 20.00
CA VAL A 163 0.60 -7.05 19.24
C VAL A 163 -0.19 -7.78 18.17
N PHE A 164 -1.50 -7.57 18.19
CA PHE A 164 -2.41 -7.96 17.13
C PHE A 164 -2.90 -6.70 16.42
N HIS A 165 -2.88 -6.71 15.09
CA HIS A 165 -3.44 -5.63 14.29
C HIS A 165 -4.08 -6.22 13.02
N SER A 166 -5.38 -5.95 12.84
CA SER A 166 -6.17 -6.38 11.70
C SER A 166 -6.78 -5.16 11.03
N TYR A 167 -6.38 -4.88 9.80
CA TYR A 167 -6.89 -3.78 8.99
C TYR A 167 -7.65 -4.32 7.78
N HIS A 168 -8.80 -3.72 7.52
CA HIS A 168 -9.68 -4.07 6.41
C HIS A 168 -10.08 -2.81 5.65
N GLU A 169 -9.98 -2.85 4.34
CA GLU A 169 -10.21 -1.70 3.47
C GLU A 169 -11.00 -2.11 2.24
N ILE A 170 -11.93 -1.25 1.85
CA ILE A 170 -12.50 -1.22 0.50
C ILE A 170 -11.98 0.04 -0.18
N ASN A 171 -11.39 -0.11 -1.36
CA ASN A 171 -10.96 1.01 -2.18
C ASN A 171 -11.52 0.91 -3.59
N TYR A 172 -11.74 2.07 -4.20
CA TYR A 172 -11.96 2.18 -5.64
C TYR A 172 -10.69 2.77 -6.27
N ALA A 173 -10.09 2.05 -7.20
CA ALA A 173 -8.92 2.51 -7.95
C ALA A 173 -9.29 2.67 -9.43
N ALA A 174 -8.79 3.74 -10.06
CA ALA A 174 -9.00 3.96 -11.48
C ALA A 174 -7.85 4.71 -12.15
N TYR A 175 -7.58 4.32 -13.38
CA TYR A 175 -6.72 5.05 -14.30
C TYR A 175 -7.58 5.85 -15.28
N THR A 176 -7.39 7.17 -15.31
CA THR A 176 -8.22 8.09 -16.10
C THR A 176 -8.19 7.87 -17.61
N ALA A 177 -7.17 7.17 -18.14
CA ALA A 177 -7.08 6.88 -19.58
C ALA A 177 -7.60 5.47 -19.92
N ALA A 178 -7.94 4.65 -18.93
CA ALA A 178 -8.55 3.33 -19.08
C ALA A 178 -10.08 3.41 -18.98
N LYS A 179 -10.77 2.65 -19.81
CA LYS A 179 -12.20 2.35 -19.67
C LYS A 179 -12.40 1.19 -18.69
N ASN A 180 -13.65 0.89 -18.32
CA ASN A 180 -13.99 -0.13 -17.31
C ASN A 180 -13.43 -1.55 -17.59
N ASN A 181 -13.17 -1.88 -18.86
CA ASN A 181 -12.63 -3.19 -19.25
C ASN A 181 -11.16 -3.13 -19.70
N ASP A 182 -10.56 -1.95 -19.73
CA ASP A 182 -9.16 -1.81 -20.09
C ASP A 182 -8.31 -2.19 -18.88
N SER A 183 -7.35 -3.08 -19.11
CA SER A 183 -6.30 -3.37 -18.15
C SER A 183 -5.23 -2.29 -18.19
N TRP A 184 -4.53 -2.07 -17.09
CA TRP A 184 -3.48 -1.05 -17.02
C TRP A 184 -2.37 -1.42 -16.04
N TYR A 185 -1.18 -0.90 -16.36
CA TYR A 185 0.03 -0.96 -15.56
C TYR A 185 0.15 0.26 -14.67
N PHE A 186 0.71 0.06 -13.49
CA PHE A 186 1.18 1.14 -12.64
C PHE A 186 2.38 0.69 -11.81
N GLU A 187 3.44 1.50 -11.73
CA GLU A 187 4.67 1.17 -10.99
C GLU A 187 5.26 -0.22 -11.32
N ASN A 188 5.23 -0.58 -12.62
CA ASN A 188 5.76 -1.82 -13.17
C ASN A 188 5.19 -3.10 -12.53
N ASP A 189 3.90 -3.07 -12.19
CA ASP A 189 3.16 -4.26 -11.76
C ASP A 189 2.84 -5.22 -12.93
N SER A 190 1.98 -6.21 -12.66
CA SER A 190 1.61 -7.24 -13.65
C SER A 190 0.70 -6.73 -14.77
N GLY A 191 0.25 -5.46 -14.74
CA GLY A 191 -0.66 -4.92 -15.75
C GLY A 191 -2.07 -5.53 -15.70
N GLU A 192 -2.42 -6.12 -14.56
CA GLU A 192 -3.70 -6.80 -14.32
C GLU A 192 -4.74 -5.89 -13.65
N ASN A 193 -4.43 -4.61 -13.45
CA ASN A 193 -5.35 -3.69 -12.80
C ASN A 193 -6.46 -3.26 -13.73
N ARG A 194 -7.62 -2.95 -13.14
CA ARG A 194 -8.79 -2.41 -13.82
C ARG A 194 -9.47 -1.37 -12.95
N ASN A 195 -10.24 -0.49 -13.58
CA ASN A 195 -11.02 0.49 -12.84
C ASN A 195 -12.14 -0.21 -12.07
N GLY A 196 -12.08 -0.20 -10.74
CA GLY A 196 -13.01 -0.97 -9.93
C GLY A 196 -12.71 -0.95 -8.44
N PHE A 197 -13.59 -1.63 -7.70
CA PHE A 197 -13.44 -1.84 -6.27
C PHE A 197 -12.48 -2.99 -5.98
N ASN A 198 -11.66 -2.83 -4.94
CA ASN A 198 -10.79 -3.85 -4.40
C ASN A 198 -10.96 -3.88 -2.89
N TYR A 199 -10.84 -5.08 -2.35
CA TYR A 199 -10.69 -5.35 -0.93
C TYR A 199 -9.22 -5.55 -0.62
N TYR A 200 -8.76 -4.94 0.47
CA TYR A 200 -7.44 -5.17 1.04
C TYR A 200 -7.58 -5.54 2.53
N GLY A 201 -6.95 -6.63 2.93
CA GLY A 201 -6.83 -7.07 4.31
C GLY A 201 -5.36 -7.12 4.74
N ASN A 202 -5.06 -6.74 5.98
CA ASN A 202 -3.72 -6.76 6.54
C ASN A 202 -3.78 -7.25 7.99
N TYR A 203 -3.05 -8.33 8.29
CA TYR A 203 -3.09 -9.04 9.57
C TYR A 203 -1.68 -9.19 10.11
N LEU A 204 -1.38 -8.51 11.21
CA LEU A 204 -0.10 -8.58 11.91
C LEU A 204 -0.27 -9.30 13.25
N LEU A 205 0.57 -10.29 13.46
CA LEU A 205 0.89 -10.83 14.79
C LEU A 205 2.36 -10.57 15.07
N GLY A 206 2.64 -9.68 16.01
CA GLY A 206 3.99 -9.24 16.35
C GLY A 206 4.32 -9.43 17.82
N TYR A 207 5.61 -9.55 18.11
CA TYR A 207 6.17 -9.46 19.45
C TYR A 207 7.12 -8.27 19.51
N GLN A 208 6.77 -7.29 20.34
CA GLN A 208 7.59 -6.09 20.56
C GLN A 208 8.50 -6.29 21.78
N MET A 209 9.75 -5.87 21.64
CA MET A 209 10.83 -6.09 22.60
C MET A 209 11.55 -4.77 22.92
N PRO A 210 12.11 -4.61 24.12
CA PRO A 210 12.89 -3.43 24.49
C PRO A 210 14.36 -3.56 24.03
N LEU A 211 14.56 -3.96 22.77
CA LEU A 211 15.86 -4.21 22.15
C LEU A 211 16.05 -3.35 20.90
N PHE A 212 17.27 -3.36 20.34
CA PHE A 212 17.56 -2.77 19.03
C PHE A 212 16.70 -3.40 17.91
N LEU A 213 16.50 -4.71 17.93
CA LEU A 213 15.44 -5.38 17.20
C LEU A 213 14.17 -5.26 18.05
N ASP A 214 13.36 -4.25 17.80
CA ASP A 214 12.24 -3.89 18.67
C ASP A 214 10.94 -4.60 18.30
N MET A 215 10.84 -5.22 17.12
CA MET A 215 9.71 -6.09 16.77
C MET A 215 10.13 -7.24 15.85
N VAL A 216 9.56 -8.41 16.12
CA VAL A 216 9.49 -9.53 15.17
C VAL A 216 8.03 -9.88 14.96
N GLY A 217 7.64 -10.29 13.75
CA GLY A 217 6.26 -10.62 13.50
C GLY A 217 6.01 -11.37 12.21
N ILE A 218 4.77 -11.82 12.06
CA ILE A 218 4.24 -12.35 10.81
C ILE A 218 3.16 -11.40 10.33
N LEU A 219 3.26 -11.01 9.08
CA LEU A 219 2.29 -10.18 8.39
C LEU A 219 1.65 -10.99 7.26
N ALA A 220 0.33 -11.05 7.22
CA ALA A 220 -0.43 -11.58 6.10
C ALA A 220 -1.22 -10.45 5.45
N GLU A 221 -1.13 -10.32 4.13
CA GLU A 221 -1.84 -9.32 3.34
C GLU A 221 -2.72 -10.03 2.32
N GLU A 222 -3.96 -9.60 2.18
CA GLU A 222 -4.92 -10.11 1.21
C GLU A 222 -5.33 -8.99 0.25
N ASN A 223 -5.36 -9.28 -1.04
CA ASN A 223 -5.87 -8.39 -2.09
C ASN A 223 -6.91 -9.14 -2.93
N GLN A 224 -8.11 -8.59 -3.05
CA GLN A 224 -9.17 -9.18 -3.85
C GLN A 224 -9.89 -8.12 -4.67
N ASN A 225 -10.09 -8.40 -5.95
CA ASN A 225 -10.89 -7.55 -6.82
C ASN A 225 -12.38 -7.80 -6.53
N ILE A 226 -13.17 -6.73 -6.37
CA ILE A 226 -14.62 -6.79 -6.07
C ILE A 226 -15.41 -6.24 -7.27
N TYR A 227 -15.19 -6.79 -8.45
CA TYR A 227 -15.92 -6.40 -9.65
C TYR A 227 -16.20 -7.60 -10.53
N ASN A 228 -17.29 -7.51 -11.31
CA ASN A 228 -17.67 -8.56 -12.24
C ASN A 228 -16.63 -8.68 -13.35
N ALA A 229 -16.12 -9.89 -13.44
CA ALA A 229 -15.00 -10.25 -14.25
C ALA A 229 -15.55 -10.87 -15.56
N ALA A 230 -15.00 -10.54 -16.74
CA ALA A 230 -15.57 -10.90 -18.04
C ALA A 230 -15.58 -12.43 -18.33
N GLY A 231 -14.89 -13.23 -17.50
CA GLY A 231 -14.82 -14.70 -17.62
C GLY A 231 -15.63 -15.52 -16.62
N GLY A 232 -16.37 -14.91 -15.68
CA GLY A 232 -17.15 -15.65 -14.67
C GLY A 232 -16.31 -16.32 -13.55
N GLU A 233 -16.87 -17.36 -12.91
CA GLU A 233 -16.19 -18.16 -11.87
C GLU A 233 -14.93 -18.86 -12.45
N PHE A 234 -13.85 -18.94 -11.66
CA PHE A 234 -12.55 -19.54 -12.02
C PHE A 234 -11.73 -18.79 -13.08
N TRP A 235 -12.02 -17.50 -13.27
CA TRP A 235 -11.22 -16.65 -14.16
C TRP A 235 -10.06 -15.98 -13.42
N GLY A 236 -9.09 -15.48 -14.19
CA GLY A 236 -7.84 -14.90 -13.71
C GLY A 236 -8.00 -13.95 -12.53
N ASP A 237 -9.08 -13.16 -12.41
CA ASP A 237 -9.29 -12.19 -11.33
C ASP A 237 -10.13 -12.68 -10.13
N ASP A 238 -10.66 -13.91 -10.16
CA ASP A 238 -11.67 -14.42 -9.22
C ASP A 238 -11.11 -14.74 -7.82
N LEU A 239 -9.82 -15.07 -7.75
CA LEU A 239 -9.17 -15.49 -6.51
C LEU A 239 -8.45 -14.33 -5.81
N SER A 240 -8.64 -14.24 -4.48
CA SER A 240 -7.84 -13.37 -3.62
C SER A 240 -6.35 -13.72 -3.68
N ARG A 241 -5.49 -12.72 -3.53
CA ARG A 241 -4.03 -12.84 -3.59
C ARG A 241 -3.47 -12.58 -2.20
N TRP A 242 -2.68 -13.51 -1.69
CA TRP A 242 -2.07 -13.41 -0.37
C TRP A 242 -0.57 -13.18 -0.46
N THR A 243 -0.07 -12.28 0.38
CA THR A 243 1.36 -12.09 0.64
C THR A 243 1.62 -12.37 2.11
N LEU A 244 2.52 -13.29 2.40
CA LEU A 244 2.95 -13.65 3.74
C LEU A 244 4.36 -13.14 3.97
N SER A 245 4.59 -12.40 5.05
CA SER A 245 5.86 -11.75 5.32
C SER A 245 6.34 -12.06 6.73
N ALA A 246 7.62 -12.44 6.86
CA ALA A 246 8.32 -12.31 8.12
C ALA A 246 8.76 -10.85 8.27
N LEU A 247 8.42 -10.22 9.40
CA LEU A 247 8.69 -8.82 9.71
C LEU A 247 9.75 -8.72 10.81
N LEU A 248 10.76 -7.89 10.57
CA LEU A 248 11.77 -7.49 11.55
C LEU A 248 11.82 -5.97 11.58
N ASN A 249 11.68 -5.36 12.75
CA ASN A 249 11.84 -3.93 12.93
C ASN A 249 13.03 -3.65 13.83
N PHE A 250 13.90 -2.73 13.37
CA PHE A 250 15.09 -2.30 14.07
C PHE A 250 14.96 -0.83 14.44
N LYS A 251 15.02 -0.54 15.74
CA LYS A 251 15.11 0.82 16.26
C LYS A 251 16.58 1.20 16.38
N ILE A 252 17.10 1.90 15.37
CA ILE A 252 18.51 2.32 15.32
C ILE A 252 18.75 3.48 16.28
N THR A 253 17.87 4.47 16.26
CA THR A 253 17.84 5.62 17.18
C THR A 253 16.38 6.00 17.44
N ASP A 254 16.11 6.95 18.33
CA ASP A 254 14.75 7.48 18.52
C ASP A 254 14.18 8.21 17.29
N ARG A 255 15.02 8.52 16.29
CA ARG A 255 14.60 9.17 15.04
C ARG A 255 14.74 8.29 13.81
N MET A 256 15.33 7.09 13.93
CA MET A 256 15.66 6.26 12.78
C MET A 256 15.33 4.80 13.06
N GLY A 257 14.50 4.23 12.19
CA GLY A 257 14.15 2.82 12.21
C GLY A 257 14.34 2.17 10.84
N ILE A 258 14.57 0.86 10.84
CA ILE A 258 14.63 0.04 9.63
C ILE A 258 13.66 -1.13 9.79
N THR A 259 12.74 -1.28 8.85
CA THR A 259 11.87 -2.45 8.76
C THR A 259 12.34 -3.33 7.61
N LEU A 260 12.50 -4.62 7.89
CA LEU A 260 12.76 -5.66 6.89
C LEU A 260 11.55 -6.59 6.77
N LEU A 261 11.15 -6.88 5.53
CA LEU A 261 10.13 -7.86 5.20
C LEU A 261 10.73 -8.92 4.30
N VAL A 262 10.60 -10.20 4.67
CA VAL A 262 10.89 -11.33 3.78
C VAL A 262 9.55 -11.91 3.35
N GLN A 263 9.22 -11.77 2.07
CA GLN A 263 7.86 -11.98 1.57
C GLN A 263 7.78 -13.20 0.64
N SER A 264 6.71 -13.96 0.81
CA SER A 264 6.24 -15.00 -0.09
C SER A 264 4.81 -14.66 -0.52
N ARG A 265 4.40 -15.06 -1.73
CA ARG A 265 3.05 -14.78 -2.23
C ARG A 265 2.38 -16.03 -2.79
N THR A 266 1.06 -16.05 -2.74
CA THR A 266 0.27 -17.07 -3.42
C THR A 266 0.18 -16.75 -4.90
N MET A 267 0.45 -17.73 -5.75
CA MET A 267 0.22 -17.66 -7.18
C MET A 267 -0.90 -18.60 -7.60
N ARG A 268 -1.70 -18.16 -8.57
CA ARG A 268 -2.75 -18.95 -9.20
C ARG A 268 -2.10 -20.07 -10.02
N ASN A 269 -2.68 -21.26 -9.97
CA ASN A 269 -2.30 -22.34 -10.87
C ASN A 269 -3.16 -22.27 -12.12
N PHE A 270 -2.53 -22.06 -13.28
CA PHE A 270 -3.20 -22.00 -14.57
C PHE A 270 -3.18 -23.35 -15.30
N THR A 271 -4.19 -23.60 -16.14
CA THR A 271 -4.27 -24.82 -16.94
C THR A 271 -3.09 -24.90 -17.91
N PRO A 272 -2.56 -26.11 -18.20
CA PRO A 272 -1.41 -26.26 -19.11
C PRO A 272 -1.62 -25.66 -20.50
N SER A 273 -2.87 -25.57 -20.96
CA SER A 273 -3.24 -25.02 -22.28
C SER A 273 -3.21 -23.50 -22.34
N THR A 274 -3.27 -22.80 -21.20
CA THR A 274 -3.38 -21.33 -21.17
C THR A 274 -2.34 -20.65 -20.29
N LYS A 275 -1.57 -21.41 -19.49
CA LYS A 275 -0.58 -20.86 -18.55
C LYS A 275 0.48 -19.94 -19.18
N ASP A 276 0.80 -20.18 -20.45
CA ASP A 276 1.86 -19.47 -21.20
C ASP A 276 1.29 -18.33 -22.05
N ASN A 277 -0.03 -18.08 -22.01
CA ASN A 277 -0.62 -16.93 -22.70
C ASN A 277 -0.06 -15.63 -22.14
N GLU A 278 0.36 -14.71 -23.00
CA GLU A 278 0.99 -13.46 -22.58
C GLU A 278 -0.01 -12.58 -21.82
N PHE A 279 -1.23 -12.45 -22.35
CA PHE A 279 -2.30 -11.70 -21.71
C PHE A 279 -2.98 -12.51 -20.60
N TYR A 280 -2.99 -11.95 -19.39
CA TYR A 280 -3.46 -12.64 -18.19
C TYR A 280 -4.95 -13.05 -18.25
N GLN A 281 -5.78 -12.29 -18.98
CA GLN A 281 -7.22 -12.58 -19.13
C GLN A 281 -7.48 -13.85 -19.96
N ASP A 282 -6.51 -14.28 -20.76
CA ASP A 282 -6.64 -15.50 -21.56
C ASP A 282 -6.22 -16.75 -20.76
N ARG A 283 -5.84 -16.59 -19.49
CA ARG A 283 -5.41 -17.69 -18.61
C ARG A 283 -6.58 -18.22 -17.79
N GLN A 284 -6.74 -19.54 -17.79
CA GLN A 284 -7.77 -20.25 -17.02
C GLN A 284 -7.17 -20.87 -15.76
N ILE A 285 -7.82 -20.68 -14.62
CA ILE A 285 -7.39 -21.25 -13.34
C ILE A 285 -7.80 -22.74 -13.28
N VAL A 286 -6.93 -23.59 -12.75
CA VAL A 286 -7.19 -25.04 -12.62
C VAL A 286 -8.39 -25.32 -11.71
N ASP A 287 -8.38 -24.75 -10.51
CA ASP A 287 -9.49 -24.75 -9.56
C ASP A 287 -9.29 -23.65 -8.49
N SER A 288 -10.32 -23.37 -7.68
CA SER A 288 -10.29 -22.32 -6.65
C SER A 288 -9.42 -22.63 -5.42
N SER A 289 -8.99 -23.88 -5.25
CA SER A 289 -8.27 -24.38 -4.08
C SER A 289 -6.75 -24.47 -4.28
N GLN A 290 -6.30 -24.64 -5.51
CA GLN A 290 -4.90 -24.86 -5.83
C GLN A 290 -4.13 -23.54 -6.01
N ARG A 291 -3.38 -23.16 -4.98
CA ARG A 291 -2.41 -22.06 -5.02
C ARG A 291 -1.03 -22.57 -4.66
N ARG A 292 -0.01 -22.12 -5.38
CA ARG A 292 1.38 -22.35 -4.99
C ARG A 292 1.91 -21.14 -4.22
N LEU A 293 2.76 -21.39 -3.22
CA LEU A 293 3.51 -20.34 -2.56
C LEU A 293 4.85 -20.18 -3.27
N GLU A 294 5.22 -18.95 -3.61
CA GLU A 294 6.56 -18.64 -4.12
C GLU A 294 7.21 -17.54 -3.29
N PHE A 295 8.53 -17.58 -3.19
CA PHE A 295 9.29 -16.43 -2.70
C PHE A 295 8.99 -15.23 -3.61
N PHE A 296 8.66 -14.10 -3.00
CA PHE A 296 8.33 -12.89 -3.74
C PHE A 296 9.49 -11.90 -3.74
N ARG A 297 9.86 -11.38 -2.56
CA ARG A 297 10.93 -10.39 -2.42
C ARG A 297 11.37 -10.22 -0.98
N VAL A 298 12.53 -9.58 -0.80
CA VAL A 298 12.91 -8.91 0.43
C VAL A 298 12.70 -7.41 0.25
N ALA A 299 12.05 -6.75 1.19
CA ALA A 299 11.90 -5.29 1.21
C ALA A 299 12.55 -4.71 2.47
N ALA A 300 13.31 -3.63 2.31
CA ALA A 300 13.89 -2.86 3.39
C ALA A 300 13.36 -1.43 3.32
N THR A 301 12.75 -0.96 4.40
CA THR A 301 12.29 0.42 4.53
C THR A 301 13.01 1.09 5.68
N MET A 302 13.76 2.14 5.40
CA MET A 302 14.32 3.04 6.39
C MET A 302 13.38 4.21 6.58
N LYS A 303 13.05 4.54 7.84
CA LYS A 303 12.27 5.72 8.20
C LYS A 303 13.08 6.64 9.10
N PHE A 304 13.14 7.92 8.76
CA PHE A 304 13.86 8.95 9.50
C PHE A 304 12.92 10.11 9.86
N LYS A 305 12.81 10.42 11.16
CA LYS A 305 12.03 11.54 11.67
C LYS A 305 12.85 12.83 11.59
N LEU A 306 12.44 13.74 10.72
CA LEU A 306 13.07 15.05 10.50
C LEU A 306 12.71 16.06 11.59
N ARG A 307 11.44 16.05 12.04
CA ARG A 307 10.90 16.90 13.09
C ARG A 307 9.81 16.17 13.85
#